data_AF-A0A969HR87-F1
#
_entry.id   AF-A0A969HR87-F1
#
_cell.length_a   1.000
_cell.length_b   1.000
_cell.length_c   1.000
_cell.angle_alpha   90.00
_cell.angle_beta   90.00
_cell.angle_gamma   90.00
#
_symmetry.space_group_name_H-M   'P 1'
#
loop_
_entity.id
_entity.type
_entity.pdbx_description
1 polymer ?
#
loop_
_entity_poly.entity_id
_entity_poly.type
_entity_poly.pdbx_seq_one_letter_code
_entity_poly.pdbx_strand_id
1 'polypeptide(L)'
;PPRPQVPRDDGDISPLLVEGTPYYVKGWFRRVWDTFGGRSNFGLPLGNAYPRAEDNVVVQYFEGGVMELQTRSASVNEGRSYLDQIRESILFTDIGRSFVEAEGRTFDPPANPPQGANSRYFPETGHYVQGAFYDFYRQAQDEWRFGAPLSEEITEAINGVPMTVQYFEQGRIERDPATGTFRVGQLGSWAWNVQCTYQR
;
A
#
# COMPACT_ATOMS: atom_id res chain seq x y z
N PRO A 1 -9.88 24.77 -20.55
CA PRO A 1 -10.47 23.60 -19.85
C PRO A 1 -11.00 23.99 -18.45
N PRO A 2 -12.19 23.52 -18.04
CA PRO A 2 -12.62 23.69 -16.66
C PRO A 2 -11.64 22.93 -15.75
N ARG A 3 -11.23 23.56 -14.65
CA ARG A 3 -10.40 22.91 -13.61
C ARG A 3 -11.09 21.61 -13.16
N PRO A 4 -10.35 20.51 -12.96
CA PRO A 4 -10.90 19.32 -12.32
C PRO A 4 -11.60 19.75 -11.02
N GLN A 5 -12.90 19.50 -10.92
CA GLN A 5 -13.61 19.74 -9.68
C GLN A 5 -13.20 18.62 -8.73
N VAL A 6 -12.34 18.96 -7.77
CA VAL A 6 -12.09 18.11 -6.60
C VAL A 6 -13.46 17.84 -5.97
N PRO A 7 -13.85 16.56 -5.73
CA PRO A 7 -15.10 16.24 -5.06
C PRO A 7 -15.27 17.12 -3.81
N ARG A 8 -16.46 17.71 -3.63
CA ARG A 8 -16.74 18.53 -2.45
C ARG A 8 -16.50 17.69 -1.21
N ASP A 9 -15.59 18.17 -0.39
CA ASP A 9 -15.33 17.73 0.98
C ASP A 9 -16.67 17.70 1.72
N ASP A 10 -17.22 16.50 1.89
CA ASP A 10 -18.48 16.21 2.55
C ASP A 10 -18.31 16.22 4.08
N GLY A 11 -17.69 17.30 4.57
CA GLY A 11 -17.92 17.87 5.88
C GLY A 11 -17.46 17.11 7.13
N ASP A 12 -17.04 15.83 7.08
CA ASP A 12 -16.86 15.08 8.34
C ASP A 12 -15.54 14.32 8.52
N ILE A 13 -14.43 14.93 8.10
CA ILE A 13 -13.09 14.64 8.64
C ILE A 13 -12.20 15.86 8.40
N SER A 14 -12.10 16.72 9.42
CA SER A 14 -11.17 17.84 9.40
C SER A 14 -9.75 17.36 9.03
N PRO A 15 -8.89 18.22 8.47
CA PRO A 15 -7.50 17.86 8.29
C PRO A 15 -6.86 17.35 9.60
N LEU A 16 -6.26 16.16 9.58
CA LEU A 16 -5.49 15.64 10.70
C LEU A 16 -4.01 15.90 10.46
N LEU A 17 -3.39 16.75 11.28
CA LEU A 17 -1.93 16.83 11.37
C LEU A 17 -1.43 15.55 12.06
N VAL A 18 -0.61 14.76 11.37
CA VAL A 18 -0.11 13.50 11.94
C VAL A 18 1.08 13.78 12.83
N GLU A 19 0.97 13.42 14.11
CA GLU A 19 2.03 13.59 15.10
C GLU A 19 3.36 12.98 14.63
N GLY A 20 4.46 13.72 14.82
CA GLY A 20 5.78 13.34 14.33
C GLY A 20 6.06 13.75 12.89
N THR A 21 5.13 14.43 12.21
CA THR A 21 5.31 14.94 10.85
C THR A 21 4.75 16.37 10.70
N PRO A 22 5.21 17.15 9.69
CA PRO A 22 4.56 18.41 9.32
C PRO A 22 3.37 18.21 8.36
N TYR A 23 2.94 16.97 8.12
CA TYR A 23 2.02 16.63 7.04
C TYR A 23 0.62 16.28 7.55
N TYR A 24 -0.36 16.57 6.70
CA TYR A 24 -1.76 16.31 6.99
C TYR A 24 -2.29 15.13 6.18
N VAL A 25 -3.19 14.35 6.79
CA VAL A 25 -4.12 13.46 6.07
C VAL A 25 -5.51 14.06 6.09
N LYS A 26 -6.19 14.07 4.95
CA LYS A 26 -7.48 14.76 4.76
C LYS A 26 -8.38 13.97 3.82
N GLY A 27 -9.70 14.21 3.87
CA GLY A 27 -10.66 13.63 2.93
C GLY A 27 -10.50 12.12 2.76
N TRP A 28 -10.55 11.63 1.53
CA TRP A 28 -10.44 10.20 1.21
C TRP A 28 -9.20 9.49 1.79
N PHE A 29 -8.04 10.15 1.80
CA PHE A 29 -6.84 9.57 2.40
C PHE A 29 -6.99 9.38 3.91
N ARG A 30 -7.59 10.36 4.61
CA ARG A 30 -7.87 10.22 6.04
C ARG A 30 -8.92 9.14 6.32
N ARG A 31 -9.95 8.99 5.46
CA ARG A 31 -10.93 7.89 5.59
C ARG A 31 -10.22 6.54 5.57
N VAL A 32 -9.36 6.31 4.57
CA VAL A 32 -8.57 5.07 4.47
C VAL A 32 -7.66 4.90 5.67
N TRP A 33 -6.93 5.93 6.05
CA TRP A 33 -6.00 5.91 7.17
C TRP A 33 -6.68 5.51 8.47
N ASP A 34 -7.73 6.23 8.86
CA ASP A 34 -8.42 6.01 10.13
C ASP A 34 -9.16 4.66 10.14
N THR A 35 -9.69 4.22 8.99
CA THR A 35 -10.47 2.98 8.89
C THR A 35 -9.59 1.73 8.91
N PHE A 36 -8.42 1.77 8.27
CA PHE A 36 -7.64 0.55 7.99
C PHE A 36 -6.31 0.47 8.74
N GLY A 37 -6.31 0.92 9.99
CA GLY A 37 -5.19 0.70 10.92
C GLY A 37 -4.12 1.80 10.92
N GLY A 38 -4.35 2.90 10.20
CA GLY A 38 -3.56 4.12 10.23
C GLY A 38 -2.06 3.87 10.21
N ARG A 39 -1.38 4.37 11.25
CA ARG A 39 0.07 4.27 11.36
C ARG A 39 0.61 2.84 11.30
N SER A 40 -0.12 1.86 11.83
CA SER A 40 0.34 0.48 11.85
C SER A 40 0.33 -0.17 10.47
N ASN A 41 -0.59 0.24 9.58
CA ASN A 41 -0.76 -0.38 8.26
C ASN A 41 -0.16 0.45 7.10
N PHE A 42 0.05 1.74 7.33
CA PHE A 42 0.53 2.65 6.30
C PHE A 42 1.77 3.46 6.71
N GLY A 43 2.11 3.52 8.01
CA GLY A 43 3.30 4.22 8.52
C GLY A 43 3.05 5.68 8.84
N LEU A 44 3.97 6.60 8.54
CA LEU A 44 3.74 8.04 8.63
C LEU A 44 3.54 8.65 7.23
N PRO A 45 2.78 9.76 7.08
CA PRO A 45 2.79 10.50 5.82
C PRO A 45 4.17 11.08 5.55
N LEU A 46 4.60 10.99 4.30
CA LEU A 46 5.89 11.52 3.82
C LEU A 46 5.73 12.87 3.10
N GLY A 47 4.48 13.26 2.84
CA GLY A 47 4.12 14.49 2.18
C GLY A 47 2.63 14.81 2.34
N ASN A 48 2.25 16.05 2.04
CA ASN A 48 0.85 16.39 1.82
C ASN A 48 0.39 15.80 0.48
N ALA A 49 -0.90 15.44 0.39
CA ALA A 49 -1.49 15.02 -0.86
C ALA A 49 -1.35 16.11 -1.94
N TYR A 50 -1.03 15.72 -3.17
CA TYR A 50 -0.90 16.64 -4.31
C TYR A 50 -1.48 16.03 -5.59
N PRO A 51 -2.03 16.86 -6.51
CA PRO A 51 -2.43 16.37 -7.83
C PRO A 51 -1.19 15.99 -8.63
N ARG A 52 -1.16 14.75 -9.13
CA ARG A 52 -0.15 14.28 -10.07
C ARG A 52 -0.39 14.98 -11.42
N ALA A 53 0.67 15.38 -12.13
CA ALA A 53 0.54 16.27 -13.28
C ALA A 53 0.07 15.54 -14.55
N GLU A 54 0.37 14.25 -14.60
CA GLU A 54 0.19 13.35 -15.74
C GLU A 54 -1.26 12.88 -15.89
N ASP A 55 -2.01 12.82 -14.79
CA ASP A 55 -3.37 12.28 -14.72
C ASP A 55 -4.23 13.01 -13.68
N ASN A 56 -5.55 12.82 -13.72
CA ASN A 56 -6.45 13.38 -12.70
C ASN A 56 -6.41 12.55 -11.40
N VAL A 57 -5.22 12.15 -10.96
CA VAL A 57 -5.02 11.42 -9.72
C VAL A 57 -4.44 12.36 -8.68
N VAL A 58 -4.99 12.33 -7.48
CA VAL A 58 -4.33 12.95 -6.32
C VAL A 58 -3.55 11.86 -5.63
N VAL A 59 -2.28 12.11 -5.31
CA VAL A 59 -1.41 11.12 -4.69
C VAL A 59 -0.99 11.56 -3.29
N GLN A 60 -0.86 10.61 -2.38
CA GLN A 60 -0.22 10.85 -1.08
C GLN A 60 0.71 9.68 -0.73
N TYR A 61 1.94 10.03 -0.35
CA TYR A 61 2.96 9.08 0.05
C TYR A 61 2.92 8.86 1.56
N PHE A 62 3.10 7.60 1.95
CA PHE A 62 3.25 7.14 3.31
C PHE A 62 4.43 6.18 3.40
N GLU A 63 5.00 5.95 4.59
CA GLU A 63 6.18 5.07 4.71
C GLU A 63 5.93 3.68 4.13
N GLY A 64 4.74 3.11 4.35
CA GLY A 64 4.41 1.75 3.91
C GLY A 64 3.75 1.65 2.54
N GLY A 65 3.41 2.76 1.88
CA GLY A 65 2.57 2.72 0.68
C GLY A 65 2.35 4.08 0.01
N VAL A 66 1.84 4.06 -1.21
CA VAL A 66 1.43 5.27 -1.94
C VAL A 66 -0.04 5.11 -2.29
N MET A 67 -0.87 6.06 -1.86
CA MET A 67 -2.30 6.07 -2.15
C MET A 67 -2.60 7.00 -3.32
N GLU A 68 -3.50 6.55 -4.19
CA GLU A 68 -3.93 7.24 -5.39
C GLU A 68 -5.45 7.43 -5.37
N LEU A 69 -5.90 8.68 -5.25
CA LEU A 69 -7.32 9.04 -5.34
C LEU A 69 -7.72 9.23 -6.80
N GLN A 70 -8.60 8.36 -7.26
CA GLN A 70 -9.20 8.40 -8.59
C GLN A 70 -10.36 9.39 -8.63
N THR A 71 -10.11 10.64 -9.07
CA THR A 71 -11.12 11.70 -8.96
C THR A 71 -12.33 11.53 -9.89
N ARG A 72 -12.24 10.65 -10.89
CA ARG A 72 -13.36 10.33 -11.81
C ARG A 72 -14.37 9.36 -11.21
N SER A 73 -13.96 8.56 -10.21
CA SER A 73 -14.79 7.53 -9.57
C SER A 73 -15.43 7.99 -8.25
N ALA A 74 -15.00 9.14 -7.71
CA ALA A 74 -15.47 9.66 -6.42
C ALA A 74 -16.88 10.26 -6.45
N SER A 75 -17.77 9.80 -7.34
CA SER A 75 -19.20 10.07 -7.26
C SER A 75 -19.84 9.07 -6.31
N VAL A 76 -20.32 9.55 -5.16
CA VAL A 76 -21.10 8.78 -4.20
C VAL A 76 -22.37 8.29 -4.90
N ASN A 77 -22.43 7.00 -5.22
CA ASN A 77 -23.63 6.37 -5.75
C ASN A 77 -24.50 5.89 -4.58
N GLU A 78 -25.70 6.45 -4.45
CA GLU A 78 -26.70 6.04 -3.46
C GLU A 78 -27.05 4.55 -3.68
N GLY A 79 -26.48 3.67 -2.86
CA GLY A 79 -26.67 2.22 -2.94
C GLY A 79 -25.42 1.36 -2.71
N ARG A 80 -24.21 1.95 -2.71
CA ARG A 80 -22.95 1.24 -2.44
C ARG A 80 -22.55 1.31 -0.97
N SER A 81 -21.97 0.23 -0.43
CA SER A 81 -21.38 0.24 0.91
C SER A 81 -20.27 1.29 0.99
N TYR A 82 -20.11 1.90 2.16
CA TYR A 82 -19.04 2.85 2.42
C TYR A 82 -17.65 2.27 2.12
N LEU A 83 -17.44 0.98 2.44
CA LEU A 83 -16.18 0.30 2.17
C LEU A 83 -15.93 0.11 0.68
N ASP A 84 -16.97 -0.18 -0.11
CA ASP A 84 -16.83 -0.34 -1.57
C ASP A 84 -16.43 1.00 -2.20
N GLN A 85 -17.08 2.08 -1.78
CA GLN A 85 -16.76 3.43 -2.26
C GLN A 85 -15.30 3.81 -1.97
N ILE A 86 -14.80 3.47 -0.77
CA ILE A 86 -13.39 3.69 -0.43
C ILE A 86 -12.47 2.88 -1.36
N ARG A 87 -12.75 1.59 -1.53
CA ARG A 87 -11.89 0.69 -2.30
C ARG A 87 -11.86 1.00 -3.79
N GLU A 88 -12.92 1.61 -4.32
CA GLU A 88 -13.00 2.06 -5.71
C GLU A 88 -12.36 3.44 -5.92
N SER A 89 -12.31 4.27 -4.88
CA SER A 89 -11.78 5.63 -4.96
C SER A 89 -10.28 5.69 -4.69
N ILE A 90 -9.77 4.84 -3.80
CA ILE A 90 -8.35 4.76 -3.43
C ILE A 90 -7.75 3.47 -3.99
N LEU A 91 -6.76 3.66 -4.86
CA LEU A 91 -5.86 2.62 -5.33
C LEU A 91 -4.49 2.78 -4.68
N PHE A 92 -3.65 1.74 -4.79
CA PHE A 92 -2.27 1.79 -4.33
C PHE A 92 -1.33 1.64 -5.52
N THR A 93 -0.26 2.43 -5.54
CA THR A 93 0.79 2.32 -6.55
C THR A 93 1.57 1.02 -6.36
N ASP A 94 1.99 0.38 -7.45
CA ASP A 94 2.76 -0.87 -7.48
C ASP A 94 4.24 -0.70 -7.05
N ILE A 95 4.46 -0.08 -5.89
CA ILE A 95 5.80 0.25 -5.39
C ILE A 95 6.64 -0.99 -5.04
N GLY A 96 6.01 -2.13 -4.75
CA GLY A 96 6.72 -3.37 -4.49
C GLY A 96 7.28 -3.96 -5.79
N ARG A 97 6.49 -3.95 -6.86
CA ARG A 97 6.95 -4.30 -8.22
C ARG A 97 8.09 -3.38 -8.66
N SER A 98 7.89 -2.06 -8.57
CA SER A 98 8.93 -1.09 -8.95
C SER A 98 10.22 -1.27 -8.15
N PHE A 99 10.13 -1.59 -6.86
CA PHE A 99 11.32 -1.86 -6.03
C PHE A 99 12.06 -3.11 -6.49
N VAL A 100 11.34 -4.22 -6.69
CA VAL A 100 11.91 -5.50 -7.16
C VAL A 100 12.62 -5.31 -8.51
N GLU A 101 11.99 -4.60 -9.44
CA GLU A 101 12.56 -4.28 -10.76
C GLU A 101 13.80 -3.40 -10.66
N ALA A 102 13.76 -2.34 -9.85
CA ALA A 102 14.90 -1.43 -9.66
C ALA A 102 16.12 -2.13 -9.05
N GLU A 103 15.89 -3.14 -8.22
CA GLU A 103 16.93 -3.98 -7.62
C GLU A 103 17.39 -5.12 -8.55
N GLY A 104 16.81 -5.25 -9.75
CA GLY A 104 17.12 -6.32 -10.71
C GLY A 104 16.77 -7.72 -10.19
N ARG A 105 15.76 -7.81 -9.32
CA ARG A 105 15.35 -9.06 -8.68
C ARG A 105 14.30 -9.79 -9.51
N THR A 106 14.38 -11.11 -9.48
CA THR A 106 13.39 -12.01 -10.08
C THR A 106 13.11 -13.14 -9.11
N PHE A 107 11.85 -13.56 -9.02
CA PHE A 107 11.43 -14.66 -8.17
C PHE A 107 10.72 -15.70 -9.04
N ASP A 108 11.20 -16.94 -8.98
CA ASP A 108 10.51 -18.05 -9.65
C ASP A 108 9.34 -18.53 -8.78
N PRO A 109 8.22 -18.95 -9.40
CA PRO A 109 7.14 -19.66 -8.70
C PRO A 109 7.67 -20.85 -7.89
N PRO A 110 7.03 -21.20 -6.76
CA PRO A 110 7.51 -22.29 -5.92
C PRO A 110 7.43 -23.62 -6.65
N ALA A 111 8.56 -24.36 -6.66
CA ALA A 111 8.61 -25.71 -7.24
C ALA A 111 7.66 -26.70 -6.51
N ASN A 112 7.42 -26.47 -5.22
CA ASN A 112 6.49 -27.23 -4.40
C ASN A 112 5.41 -26.30 -3.85
N PRO A 113 4.22 -26.26 -4.47
CA PRO A 113 3.10 -25.49 -3.97
C PRO A 113 2.72 -25.86 -2.53
N PRO A 114 2.24 -24.89 -1.73
CA PRO A 114 1.66 -25.16 -0.43
C PRO A 114 0.53 -26.21 -0.51
N GLN A 115 0.54 -27.19 0.39
CA GLN A 115 -0.49 -28.25 0.43
C GLN A 115 -1.62 -27.98 1.44
N GLY A 116 -1.51 -26.91 2.24
CA GLY A 116 -2.45 -26.57 3.32
C GLY A 116 -3.53 -25.57 2.93
N ALA A 117 -4.66 -25.60 3.64
CA ALA A 117 -5.79 -24.70 3.43
C ALA A 117 -5.52 -23.23 3.80
N ASN A 118 -4.49 -22.95 4.61
CA ASN A 118 -4.10 -21.58 4.96
C ASN A 118 -3.13 -21.00 3.92
N SER A 119 -3.56 -21.02 2.66
CA SER A 119 -2.80 -20.45 1.54
C SER A 119 -3.75 -19.95 0.45
N ARG A 120 -3.27 -18.99 -0.34
CA ARG A 120 -3.95 -18.48 -1.53
C ARG A 120 -2.98 -18.40 -2.68
N TYR A 121 -3.36 -18.99 -3.81
CA TYR A 121 -2.62 -18.90 -5.08
C TYR A 121 -3.10 -17.69 -5.88
N PHE A 122 -2.15 -17.01 -6.54
CA PHE A 122 -2.40 -15.89 -7.44
C PHE A 122 -1.92 -16.26 -8.85
N PRO A 123 -2.82 -16.63 -9.78
CA PRO A 123 -2.43 -17.10 -11.11
C PRO A 123 -1.74 -16.02 -11.96
N GLU A 124 -1.98 -14.74 -11.66
CA GLU A 124 -1.40 -13.59 -12.37
C GLU A 124 0.11 -13.51 -12.18
N THR A 125 0.61 -13.94 -11.01
CA THR A 125 2.03 -13.89 -10.65
C THR A 125 2.65 -15.27 -10.46
N GLY A 126 1.84 -16.32 -10.33
CA GLY A 126 2.31 -17.68 -10.06
C GLY A 126 2.74 -17.91 -8.62
N HIS A 127 2.48 -16.97 -7.71
CA HIS A 127 2.95 -17.01 -6.33
C HIS A 127 1.82 -17.29 -5.33
N TYR A 128 2.23 -17.64 -4.11
CA TYR A 128 1.33 -17.93 -3.01
C TYR A 128 1.52 -16.95 -1.86
N VAL A 129 0.45 -16.68 -1.12
CA VAL A 129 0.55 -16.16 0.25
C VAL A 129 0.05 -17.26 1.18
N GLN A 130 0.81 -17.59 2.23
CA GLN A 130 0.46 -18.72 3.11
C GLN A 130 0.74 -18.44 4.57
N GLY A 131 0.21 -19.31 5.44
CA GLY A 131 0.53 -19.34 6.86
C GLY A 131 0.30 -17.99 7.55
N ALA A 132 1.25 -17.61 8.40
CA ALA A 132 1.16 -16.37 9.17
C ALA A 132 1.24 -15.11 8.28
N PHE A 133 1.91 -15.18 7.12
CA PHE A 133 1.89 -14.09 6.14
C PHE A 133 0.50 -13.89 5.55
N TYR A 134 -0.21 -14.98 5.24
CA TYR A 134 -1.59 -14.89 4.75
C TYR A 134 -2.57 -14.37 5.81
N ASP A 135 -2.35 -14.72 7.08
CA ASP A 135 -3.15 -14.17 8.18
C ASP A 135 -2.95 -12.65 8.33
N PHE A 136 -1.70 -12.18 8.25
CA PHE A 136 -1.42 -10.74 8.32
C PHE A 136 -1.92 -10.00 7.08
N TYR A 137 -1.67 -10.54 5.88
CA TYR A 137 -2.15 -9.99 4.60
C TYR A 137 -3.65 -9.72 4.65
N ARG A 138 -4.44 -10.70 5.12
CA ARG A 138 -5.90 -10.55 5.30
C ARG A 138 -6.29 -9.45 6.27
N GLN A 139 -5.64 -9.39 7.42
CA GLN A 139 -5.92 -8.36 8.43
C GLN A 139 -5.54 -6.95 7.91
N ALA A 140 -4.47 -6.88 7.13
CA ALA A 140 -3.92 -5.66 6.57
C ALA A 140 -4.60 -5.20 5.26
N GLN A 141 -5.81 -5.72 4.99
CA GLN A 141 -6.69 -5.38 3.85
C GLN A 141 -6.36 -6.05 2.52
N ASP A 142 -5.73 -7.22 2.55
CA ASP A 142 -5.66 -8.15 1.43
C ASP A 142 -5.06 -7.53 0.15
N GLU A 143 -5.46 -8.10 -0.97
CA GLU A 143 -5.14 -7.71 -2.34
C GLU A 143 -5.48 -6.26 -2.66
N TRP A 144 -6.50 -5.68 -2.03
CA TRP A 144 -6.80 -4.26 -2.24
C TRP A 144 -5.64 -3.36 -1.80
N ARG A 145 -4.89 -3.75 -0.75
CA ARG A 145 -3.78 -2.97 -0.20
C ARG A 145 -2.43 -3.34 -0.79
N PHE A 146 -2.20 -4.63 -1.00
CA PHE A 146 -0.88 -5.15 -1.34
C PHE A 146 -0.79 -5.64 -2.79
N GLY A 147 -1.92 -5.91 -3.46
CA GLY A 147 -1.96 -6.66 -4.71
C GLY A 147 -1.54 -8.12 -4.53
N ALA A 148 -1.16 -8.76 -5.63
CA ALA A 148 -0.69 -10.13 -5.64
C ALA A 148 0.74 -10.25 -5.07
N PRO A 149 1.12 -11.40 -4.49
CA PRO A 149 2.51 -11.68 -4.14
C PRO A 149 3.39 -11.74 -5.39
N LEU A 150 4.61 -11.24 -5.26
CA LEU A 150 5.66 -11.30 -6.28
C LEU A 150 6.76 -12.30 -5.91
N SER A 151 6.76 -12.80 -4.69
CA SER A 151 7.75 -13.74 -4.18
C SER A 151 7.10 -14.71 -3.21
N GLU A 152 7.81 -15.79 -2.87
CA GLU A 152 7.54 -16.53 -1.64
C GLU A 152 8.19 -15.83 -0.43
N GLU A 153 8.03 -16.42 0.76
CA GLU A 153 8.72 -15.96 1.97
C GLU A 153 10.24 -16.21 1.85
N ILE A 154 11.03 -15.14 1.95
CA ILE A 154 12.50 -15.17 1.86
C ILE A 154 13.14 -14.47 3.04
N THR A 155 14.43 -14.72 3.30
CA THR A 155 15.17 -14.04 4.37
C THR A 155 16.01 -12.91 3.79
N GLU A 156 15.86 -11.70 4.36
CA GLU A 156 16.62 -10.52 3.94
C GLU A 156 17.10 -9.68 5.12
N ALA A 157 18.21 -8.97 4.93
CA ALA A 157 18.68 -7.98 5.89
C ALA A 157 18.00 -6.63 5.64
N ILE A 158 17.08 -6.24 6.51
CA ILE A 158 16.44 -4.91 6.50
C ILE A 158 17.16 -4.04 7.52
N ASN A 159 17.89 -3.02 7.06
CA ASN A 159 18.74 -2.17 7.90
C ASN A 159 19.75 -2.97 8.75
N GLY A 160 20.30 -4.04 8.16
CA GLY A 160 21.24 -4.94 8.84
C GLY A 160 20.61 -5.97 9.78
N VAL A 161 19.28 -5.98 9.92
CA VAL A 161 18.55 -6.95 10.75
C VAL A 161 17.92 -8.03 9.86
N PRO A 162 18.15 -9.33 10.12
CA PRO A 162 17.52 -10.40 9.36
C PRO A 162 16.01 -10.44 9.62
N MET A 163 15.23 -10.38 8.55
CA MET A 163 13.77 -10.44 8.54
C MET A 163 13.33 -11.53 7.57
N THR A 164 12.23 -12.20 7.87
CA THR A 164 11.47 -12.93 6.84
C THR A 164 10.62 -11.92 6.11
N VAL A 165 10.67 -11.88 4.78
CA VAL A 165 9.95 -10.92 3.97
C VAL A 165 9.21 -11.60 2.84
N GLN A 166 8.13 -10.99 2.40
CA GLN A 166 7.45 -11.34 1.16
C GLN A 166 7.11 -10.06 0.40
N TYR A 167 7.42 -10.05 -0.89
CA TYR A 167 7.13 -8.93 -1.78
C TYR A 167 5.76 -9.11 -2.42
N PHE A 168 5.07 -7.99 -2.60
CA PHE A 168 3.77 -7.90 -3.25
C PHE A 168 3.83 -6.77 -4.28
N GLU A 169 2.85 -6.67 -5.16
CA GLU A 169 2.80 -5.61 -6.18
C GLU A 169 2.91 -4.21 -5.55
N GLN A 170 2.17 -3.95 -4.47
CA GLN A 170 2.00 -2.62 -3.88
C GLN A 170 2.71 -2.47 -2.53
N GLY A 171 3.59 -3.40 -2.16
CA GLY A 171 4.32 -3.31 -0.91
C GLY A 171 5.15 -4.53 -0.56
N ARG A 172 5.58 -4.58 0.71
CA ARG A 172 6.31 -5.70 1.31
C ARG A 172 5.75 -5.95 2.70
N ILE A 173 5.60 -7.21 3.07
CA ILE A 173 5.34 -7.60 4.46
C ILE A 173 6.66 -8.11 5.05
N GLU A 174 6.94 -7.72 6.29
CA GLU A 174 8.14 -8.12 7.03
C GLU A 174 7.75 -8.77 8.35
N ARG A 175 8.36 -9.90 8.66
CA ARG A 175 8.22 -10.61 9.92
C ARG A 175 9.57 -10.73 10.61
N ASP A 176 9.64 -10.28 11.85
CA ASP A 176 10.80 -10.48 12.69
C ASP A 176 10.85 -11.96 13.14
N PRO A 177 11.89 -12.74 12.77
CA PRO A 177 11.96 -14.15 13.12
C PRO A 177 12.14 -14.39 14.64
N ALA A 178 12.72 -13.44 15.37
CA ALA A 178 12.98 -13.56 16.80
C ALA A 178 11.71 -13.31 17.64
N THR A 179 10.88 -12.36 17.22
CA THR A 179 9.66 -11.99 17.97
C THR A 179 8.37 -12.51 17.34
N GLY A 180 8.42 -12.89 16.06
CA GLY A 180 7.25 -13.25 15.26
C GLY A 180 6.36 -12.07 14.87
N THR A 181 6.77 -10.85 15.15
CA THR A 181 5.99 -9.63 14.88
C THR A 181 6.00 -9.30 13.40
N PHE A 182 4.82 -8.96 12.87
CA PHE A 182 4.64 -8.50 11.50
C PHE A 182 4.55 -6.98 11.40
N ARG A 183 5.03 -6.45 10.27
CA ARG A 183 4.86 -5.04 9.89
C ARG A 183 4.79 -4.89 8.37
N VAL A 184 4.24 -3.76 7.94
CA VAL A 184 4.37 -3.30 6.56
C VAL A 184 5.77 -2.72 6.35
N GLY A 185 6.45 -3.19 5.30
CA GLY A 185 7.77 -2.71 4.92
C GLY A 185 7.72 -1.30 4.35
N GLN A 186 8.77 -0.53 4.59
CA GLN A 186 8.82 0.91 4.29
C GLN A 186 9.14 1.23 2.82
N LEU A 187 8.51 0.54 1.87
CA LEU A 187 8.76 0.76 0.44
C LEU A 187 8.21 2.11 -0.06
N GLY A 188 7.25 2.71 0.64
CA GLY A 188 6.78 4.05 0.29
C GLY A 188 7.83 5.13 0.58
N SER A 189 8.67 4.94 1.60
CA SER A 189 9.85 5.78 1.85
C SER A 189 10.87 5.70 0.72
N TRP A 190 11.08 4.50 0.17
CA TRP A 190 11.91 4.32 -1.03
C TRP A 190 11.30 5.04 -2.24
N ALA A 191 10.01 4.83 -2.51
CA ALA A 191 9.31 5.44 -3.63
C ALA A 191 9.32 6.98 -3.54
N TRP A 192 9.19 7.54 -2.33
CA TRP A 192 9.29 8.97 -2.10
C TRP A 192 10.67 9.53 -2.45
N ASN A 193 11.75 8.84 -2.06
CA ASN A 193 13.12 9.26 -2.39
C ASN A 193 13.36 9.24 -3.90
N VAL A 194 12.83 8.23 -4.60
CA VAL A 194 12.87 8.16 -6.07
C VAL A 194 12.13 9.36 -6.67
N GLN A 195 10.89 9.62 -6.24
CA GLN A 195 10.08 10.75 -6.70
C GLN A 195 10.77 12.10 -6.48
N CYS A 196 11.32 12.35 -5.29
CA CYS A 196 12.01 13.59 -4.99
C CYS A 196 13.31 13.78 -5.78
N THR A 197 13.95 12.69 -6.22
CA THR A 197 15.16 12.77 -7.04
C THR A 197 14.84 13.27 -8.45
N TYR A 198 13.69 12.86 -9.03
CA TYR A 198 13.26 13.30 -10.36
C TYR A 198 12.68 14.72 -10.41
N GLN A 199 12.33 15.31 -9.26
CA GLN A 199 11.80 16.68 -9.18
C GLN A 199 12.88 17.75 -8.98
N ARG A 200 14.17 17.38 -8.99
CA ARG A 200 15.31 18.30 -8.85
C ARG A 200 15.94 18.66 -10.19
#